data_AF-A0A352C9Y2-F1
#
_entry.id   AF-A0A352C9Y2-F1
#
_cell.length_a   1.000
_cell.length_b   1.000
_cell.length_c   1.000
_cell.angle_alpha   90.00
_cell.angle_beta   90.00
_cell.angle_gamma   90.00
#
_symmetry.space_group_name_H-M   'P 1'
#
loop_
_entity.id
_entity.type
_entity.pdbx_description
1 polymer ?
#
loop_
_entity_poly.entity_id
_entity_poly.type
_entity_poly.pdbx_seq_one_letter_code
_entity_poly.pdbx_strand_id
1 'polypeptide(L)'
;MGPDILIVDDEQDVREVVTGILEDEGYAPRVAHDAASALNMIKLRAPALVVLDVWLKGSELDGLDVLKIIKEIDRNLPVIVMSGHGTIETAIQAIRQGAYDFIEKPFSADRLLVVVERALEAARLRRENAHLIASSGGRHQQVIGRSAIIHALVTAASRIAPGNSRVLFTGPPGSGKETFARFLHTQSKRPGAFVAINAASLDPDRVEQALFGEEADDGRILRIGALEEAH
;
A
#
# COMPACT_ATOMS: atom_id res chain seq x y z
N MET A 1 14.30 0.16 -19.96
CA MET A 1 15.06 -0.31 -18.79
C MET A 1 14.05 -0.92 -17.83
N GLY A 2 14.22 -2.18 -17.44
CA GLY A 2 13.33 -2.82 -16.48
C GLY A 2 13.48 -2.26 -15.06
N PRO A 3 12.67 -2.75 -14.12
CA PRO A 3 12.72 -2.33 -12.71
C PRO A 3 14.13 -2.52 -12.12
N ASP A 4 14.58 -1.50 -11.39
CA ASP A 4 15.87 -1.51 -10.67
C ASP A 4 15.75 -2.35 -9.40
N ILE A 5 16.58 -3.39 -9.26
CA ILE A 5 16.55 -4.30 -8.10
C ILE A 5 17.89 -4.25 -7.40
N LEU A 6 17.91 -3.96 -6.11
CA LEU A 6 19.14 -3.98 -5.31
C LEU A 6 19.30 -5.35 -4.64
N ILE A 7 20.40 -6.03 -4.93
CA ILE A 7 20.81 -7.30 -4.32
C ILE A 7 21.87 -6.98 -3.26
N VAL A 8 21.65 -7.45 -2.04
CA VAL A 8 22.55 -7.24 -0.90
C VAL A 8 22.88 -8.60 -0.30
N ASP A 9 24.13 -9.02 -0.47
CA ASP A 9 24.62 -10.32 -0.02
C ASP A 9 26.13 -10.22 0.16
N ASP A 10 26.74 -10.87 1.15
CA ASP A 10 28.20 -10.88 1.31
C ASP A 10 28.88 -11.87 0.36
N GLU A 11 28.17 -12.93 -0.05
CA GLU A 11 28.68 -13.98 -0.94
C GLU A 11 28.63 -13.55 -2.41
N GLN A 12 29.81 -13.49 -3.06
CA GLN A 12 29.91 -13.09 -4.47
C GLN A 12 29.13 -14.02 -5.41
N ASP A 13 29.26 -15.34 -5.22
CA ASP A 13 28.61 -16.35 -6.05
C ASP A 13 27.07 -16.18 -6.03
N VAL A 14 26.50 -15.87 -4.87
CA VAL A 14 25.06 -15.61 -4.75
C VAL A 14 24.66 -14.34 -5.51
N ARG A 15 25.43 -13.25 -5.39
CA ARG A 15 25.16 -12.02 -6.13
C ARG A 15 25.21 -12.25 -7.64
N GLU A 16 26.17 -13.04 -8.13
CA GLU A 16 26.31 -13.36 -9.56
C GLU A 16 25.13 -14.19 -10.06
N VAL A 17 24.72 -15.23 -9.31
CA VAL A 17 23.56 -16.07 -9.66
C VAL A 17 22.26 -15.25 -9.68
N VAL A 18 22.00 -14.45 -8.64
CA VAL A 18 20.79 -13.60 -8.57
C VAL A 18 20.80 -12.54 -9.67
N THR A 19 21.96 -11.93 -9.94
CA THR A 19 22.12 -10.97 -11.04
C THR A 19 21.77 -11.61 -12.37
N GLY A 20 22.35 -12.77 -12.70
CA GLY A 20 22.09 -13.45 -13.97
C GLY A 20 20.62 -13.79 -14.16
N ILE A 21 19.97 -14.37 -13.15
CA ILE A 21 18.53 -14.71 -13.20
C ILE A 21 17.66 -13.47 -13.45
N LEU A 22 17.99 -12.33 -12.82
CA LEU A 22 17.22 -11.10 -12.96
C LEU A 22 17.48 -10.39 -14.30
N GLU A 23 18.71 -10.42 -14.81
CA GLU A 23 19.05 -9.85 -16.12
C GLU A 23 18.37 -10.60 -17.26
N ASP A 24 18.30 -11.93 -17.19
CA ASP A 24 17.63 -12.76 -18.21
C ASP A 24 16.13 -12.41 -18.36
N GLU A 25 15.48 -12.00 -17.27
CA GLU A 25 14.08 -11.54 -17.25
C GLU A 25 13.93 -10.02 -17.50
N GLY A 26 15.02 -9.33 -17.84
CA GLY A 26 15.01 -7.92 -18.23
C GLY A 26 14.95 -6.92 -17.08
N TYR A 27 15.19 -7.35 -15.84
CA TYR A 27 15.37 -6.44 -14.71
C TYR A 27 16.74 -5.75 -14.76
N ALA A 28 16.91 -4.69 -13.98
CA ALA A 28 18.16 -3.95 -13.86
C ALA A 28 18.77 -4.15 -12.47
N PRO A 29 19.48 -5.27 -12.20
CA PRO A 29 20.06 -5.52 -10.90
C PRO A 29 21.24 -4.58 -10.61
N ARG A 30 21.35 -4.23 -9.33
CA ARG A 30 22.51 -3.58 -8.72
C ARG A 30 22.95 -4.41 -7.54
N VAL A 31 24.24 -4.45 -7.27
CA VAL A 31 24.80 -5.29 -6.21
C VAL A 31 25.46 -4.45 -5.12
N ALA A 32 25.25 -4.87 -3.87
CA ALA A 32 25.93 -4.38 -2.68
C ALA A 32 26.46 -5.60 -1.90
N HIS A 33 27.63 -5.43 -1.28
CA HIS A 33 28.32 -6.51 -0.57
C HIS A 33 28.25 -6.38 0.96
N ASP A 34 27.75 -5.25 1.46
CA ASP A 34 27.60 -4.97 2.87
C ASP A 34 26.42 -4.01 3.13
N ALA A 35 26.06 -3.84 4.41
CA ALA A 35 24.98 -2.94 4.81
C ALA A 35 25.25 -1.47 4.44
N ALA A 36 26.50 -1.02 4.56
CA ALA A 36 26.88 0.37 4.34
C ALA A 36 26.72 0.79 2.87
N SER A 37 27.23 -0.03 1.95
CA SER A 37 27.08 0.15 0.51
C SER A 37 25.61 0.04 0.09
N ALA A 38 24.86 -0.91 0.63
CA ALA A 38 23.42 -1.04 0.36
C ALA A 38 22.65 0.22 0.75
N LEU A 39 22.82 0.71 1.98
CA LEU A 39 22.14 1.91 2.47
C LEU A 39 22.56 3.16 1.69
N ASN A 40 23.83 3.29 1.30
CA ASN A 40 24.28 4.38 0.46
C ASN A 40 23.64 4.34 -0.95
N MET A 41 23.56 3.16 -1.56
CA MET A 41 22.95 2.97 -2.87
C MET A 41 21.45 3.26 -2.86
N ILE A 42 20.73 2.90 -1.78
CA ILE A 42 19.32 3.23 -1.60
C ILE A 42 19.12 4.75 -1.45
N LYS A 43 19.98 5.42 -0.66
CA LYS A 43 19.94 6.89 -0.48
C LYS A 43 20.18 7.64 -1.79
N LEU A 44 21.13 7.18 -2.60
CA LEU A 44 21.43 7.80 -3.91
C LEU A 44 20.30 7.59 -4.91
N ARG A 45 19.74 6.37 -4.95
CA ARG A 45 18.62 6.02 -5.82
C ARG A 45 17.82 4.87 -5.22
N ALA A 46 16.59 5.17 -4.81
CA ALA A 46 15.67 4.16 -4.31
C ALA A 46 15.41 3.10 -5.40
N PRO A 47 15.67 1.80 -5.12
CA PRO A 47 15.35 0.73 -6.05
C PRO A 47 13.83 0.49 -6.09
N ALA A 48 13.36 -0.30 -7.05
CA ALA A 48 11.99 -0.80 -7.09
C ALA A 48 11.76 -1.95 -6.10
N LEU A 49 12.82 -2.72 -5.80
CA LEU A 49 12.82 -3.84 -4.87
C LEU A 49 14.22 -4.06 -4.29
N VAL A 50 14.30 -4.57 -3.06
CA VAL A 50 15.55 -5.03 -2.44
C VAL A 50 15.48 -6.53 -2.19
N VAL A 51 16.51 -7.27 -2.59
CA VAL A 51 16.77 -8.65 -2.20
C VAL A 51 17.92 -8.62 -1.20
N LEU A 52 17.69 -9.09 0.03
CA LEU A 52 18.57 -8.86 1.17
C LEU A 52 18.91 -10.15 1.90
N ASP A 53 20.19 -10.49 2.02
CA ASP A 53 20.62 -11.61 2.87
C ASP A 53 20.52 -11.25 4.36
N VAL A 54 20.12 -12.22 5.19
CA VAL A 54 20.03 -12.07 6.65
C VAL A 54 21.41 -11.91 7.29
N TRP A 55 22.43 -12.59 6.77
CA TRP A 55 23.71 -12.79 7.42
C TRP A 55 24.85 -12.11 6.65
N LEU A 56 24.90 -10.79 6.69
CA LEU A 56 25.98 -10.02 6.07
C LEU A 56 27.26 -10.08 6.90
N LYS A 57 28.16 -11.04 6.62
CA LYS A 57 29.44 -11.14 7.33
C LYS A 57 30.33 -9.92 7.04
N GLY A 58 31.03 -9.45 8.08
CA GLY A 58 31.93 -8.30 7.96
C GLY A 58 31.23 -6.94 7.95
N SER A 59 29.93 -6.88 8.23
CA SER A 59 29.18 -5.63 8.41
C SER A 59 28.90 -5.34 9.89
N GLU A 60 28.76 -4.04 10.23
CA GLU A 60 28.35 -3.62 11.58
C GLU A 60 26.87 -3.92 11.88
N LEU A 61 26.05 -4.07 10.83
CA LEU A 61 24.61 -4.32 10.90
C LEU A 61 24.28 -5.65 10.24
N ASP A 62 23.36 -6.41 10.83
CA ASP A 62 22.82 -7.61 10.20
C ASP A 62 21.75 -7.27 9.14
N GLY A 63 21.32 -8.27 8.36
CA GLY A 63 20.30 -8.06 7.33
C GLY A 63 18.93 -7.63 7.87
N LEU A 64 18.59 -8.00 9.11
CA LEU A 64 17.32 -7.60 9.73
C LEU A 64 17.37 -6.14 10.22
N ASP A 65 18.50 -5.68 10.71
CA ASP A 65 18.76 -4.28 11.05
C ASP A 65 18.70 -3.41 9.80
N VAL A 66 19.29 -3.86 8.68
CA VAL A 66 19.17 -3.19 7.39
C VAL A 66 17.72 -3.13 6.92
N LEU A 67 16.96 -4.23 7.02
CA LEU A 67 15.53 -4.26 6.72
C LEU A 67 14.77 -3.20 7.54
N LYS A 68 15.03 -3.13 8.84
CA LYS A 68 14.38 -2.17 9.74
C LYS A 68 14.66 -0.73 9.29
N ILE A 69 15.91 -0.39 9.02
CA ILE A 69 16.30 0.95 8.54
C ILE A 69 15.62 1.27 7.21
N ILE A 70 15.59 0.31 6.27
CA ILE A 70 14.92 0.49 4.98
C ILE A 70 13.43 0.80 5.19
N LYS A 71 12.75 0.09 6.08
CA LYS A 71 11.31 0.28 6.35
C LYS A 71 11.02 1.55 7.14
N GLU A 72 11.96 2.06 7.92
CA GLU A 72 11.87 3.39 8.54
C GLU A 72 11.97 4.51 7.50
N ILE A 73 12.81 4.34 6.48
CA ILE A 73 12.97 5.31 5.37
C ILE A 73 11.78 5.26 4.42
N ASP A 74 11.43 4.06 3.94
CA ASP A 74 10.29 3.84 3.05
C ASP A 74 9.59 2.52 3.39
N ARG A 75 8.43 2.64 4.05
CA ARG A 75 7.58 1.49 4.41
C ARG A 75 7.06 0.73 3.19
N ASN A 76 6.95 1.40 2.04
CA ASN A 76 6.37 0.83 0.83
C ASN A 76 7.40 0.15 -0.08
N LEU A 77 8.70 0.34 0.16
CA LEU A 77 9.74 -0.35 -0.61
C LEU A 77 9.67 -1.85 -0.33
N PRO A 78 9.37 -2.73 -1.30
CA PRO A 78 9.35 -4.16 -1.06
C PRO A 78 10.77 -4.67 -0.81
N VAL A 79 10.92 -5.49 0.24
CA VAL A 79 12.19 -6.13 0.61
C VAL A 79 11.93 -7.63 0.71
N ILE A 80 12.61 -8.42 -0.10
CA ILE A 80 12.64 -9.88 -0.02
C ILE A 80 13.88 -10.26 0.78
N VAL A 81 13.72 -11.07 1.81
CA VAL A 81 14.84 -11.53 2.64
C VAL A 81 15.28 -12.92 2.19
N MET A 82 16.59 -13.16 2.09
CA MET A 82 17.18 -14.45 1.75
C MET A 82 18.05 -14.98 2.90
N SER A 83 18.08 -16.29 3.11
CA SER A 83 19.03 -16.89 4.09
C SER A 83 19.29 -18.35 3.81
N GLY A 84 20.55 -18.78 3.92
CA GLY A 84 20.94 -20.19 3.86
C GLY A 84 20.96 -20.94 5.20
N HIS A 85 20.77 -20.22 6.31
CA HIS A 85 20.68 -20.80 7.66
C HIS A 85 19.26 -20.57 8.22
N GLY A 86 18.25 -20.66 7.35
CA GLY A 86 16.87 -20.25 7.60
C GLY A 86 16.20 -21.04 8.71
N THR A 87 16.28 -20.55 9.94
CA THR A 87 15.34 -20.99 10.98
C THR A 87 13.98 -20.37 10.71
N ILE A 88 12.90 -21.11 10.98
CA ILE A 88 11.53 -20.58 10.89
C ILE A 88 11.38 -19.28 11.70
N GLU A 89 12.11 -19.17 12.81
CA GLU A 89 12.14 -17.98 13.66
C GLU A 89 12.66 -16.73 12.93
N THR A 90 13.78 -16.85 12.20
CA THR A 90 14.34 -15.72 11.44
C THR A 90 13.40 -15.27 10.32
N ALA A 91 12.76 -16.21 9.62
CA ALA A 91 11.75 -15.90 8.62
C ALA A 91 10.55 -15.14 9.21
N ILE A 92 10.02 -15.62 10.34
CA ILE A 92 8.92 -14.93 11.06
C ILE A 92 9.33 -13.53 11.49
N GLN A 93 10.56 -13.37 12.00
CA GLN A 93 11.08 -12.07 12.42
C GLN A 93 11.18 -11.10 11.24
N ALA A 94 11.71 -11.54 10.10
CA ALA A 94 11.78 -10.73 8.87
C ALA A 94 10.39 -10.23 8.43
N ILE A 95 9.40 -11.13 8.38
CA ILE A 95 8.02 -10.75 8.00
C ILE A 95 7.42 -9.78 9.01
N ARG A 96 7.61 -9.99 10.32
CA ARG A 96 7.14 -9.07 11.37
C ARG A 96 7.78 -7.68 11.28
N GLN A 97 9.02 -7.60 10.81
CA GLN A 97 9.73 -6.34 10.58
C GLN A 97 9.36 -5.67 9.25
N GLY A 98 8.51 -6.30 8.44
CA GLY A 98 7.94 -5.71 7.22
C GLY A 98 8.59 -6.19 5.93
N ALA A 99 9.39 -7.26 5.96
CA ALA A 99 9.77 -7.96 4.72
C ALA A 99 8.51 -8.39 3.96
N TYR A 100 8.56 -8.31 2.64
CA TYR A 100 7.48 -8.75 1.77
C TYR A 100 7.38 -10.27 1.77
N ASP A 101 8.51 -10.95 1.62
CA ASP A 101 8.60 -12.41 1.64
C ASP A 101 10.01 -12.87 2.06
N PHE A 102 10.15 -14.17 2.31
CA PHE A 102 11.38 -14.83 2.69
C PHE A 102 11.70 -15.99 1.73
N ILE A 103 12.95 -16.06 1.27
CA ILE A 103 13.47 -17.13 0.42
C ILE A 103 14.61 -17.85 1.13
N GLU A 104 14.45 -19.15 1.31
CA GLU A 104 15.51 -20.01 1.84
C GLU A 104 16.50 -20.38 0.73
N LYS A 105 17.81 -20.30 1.02
CA LYS A 105 18.87 -20.82 0.15
C LYS A 105 19.10 -22.31 0.48
N PRO A 106 19.26 -23.19 -0.51
CA PRO A 106 19.29 -22.93 -1.95
C PRO A 106 17.88 -22.67 -2.54
N PHE A 107 17.79 -21.73 -3.48
CA PHE A 107 16.54 -21.36 -4.16
C PHE A 107 16.56 -21.76 -5.64
N SER A 108 15.38 -21.95 -6.23
CA SER A 108 15.23 -22.06 -7.68
C SER A 108 15.04 -20.69 -8.31
N ALA A 109 15.45 -20.54 -9.57
CA ALA A 109 15.23 -19.31 -10.35
C ALA A 109 13.73 -18.96 -10.41
N ASP A 110 12.87 -19.95 -10.72
CA ASP A 110 11.42 -19.77 -10.77
C ASP A 110 10.85 -19.21 -9.46
N ARG A 111 11.34 -19.69 -8.30
CA ARG A 111 10.86 -19.22 -7.00
C ARG A 111 11.24 -17.76 -6.78
N LEU A 112 12.49 -17.39 -7.09
CA LEU A 112 12.93 -16.01 -6.98
C LEU A 112 12.09 -15.08 -7.87
N LEU A 113 11.90 -15.47 -9.14
CA LEU A 113 11.18 -14.67 -10.12
C LEU A 113 9.71 -14.46 -9.74
N VAL A 114 9.01 -15.52 -9.30
CA VAL A 114 7.61 -15.42 -8.85
C VAL A 114 7.47 -14.46 -7.68
N VAL A 115 8.40 -14.51 -6.71
CA VAL A 115 8.33 -13.62 -5.53
C VAL A 115 8.66 -12.18 -5.93
N VAL A 116 9.66 -11.96 -6.79
CA VAL A 116 10.04 -10.64 -7.31
C VAL A 116 8.89 -10.00 -8.10
N GLU A 117 8.26 -10.74 -9.01
CA GLU A 117 7.14 -10.27 -9.81
C GLU A 117 5.96 -9.83 -8.92
N ARG A 118 5.56 -10.69 -7.98
CA ARG A 118 4.48 -10.39 -7.04
C ARG A 118 4.79 -9.19 -6.15
N ALA A 119 6.03 -9.07 -5.69
CA ALA A 119 6.47 -7.96 -4.86
C ALA A 119 6.42 -6.62 -5.62
N LEU A 120 6.89 -6.61 -6.87
CA LEU A 120 6.87 -5.45 -7.74
C LEU A 120 5.43 -5.06 -8.14
N GLU A 121 4.58 -6.03 -8.47
CA GLU A 121 3.18 -5.81 -8.79
C GLU A 121 2.44 -5.22 -7.58
N ALA A 122 2.60 -5.81 -6.39
CA ALA A 122 1.99 -5.30 -5.17
C ALA A 122 2.45 -3.87 -4.86
N ALA A 123 3.73 -3.55 -5.07
CA ALA A 123 4.25 -2.19 -4.92
C ALA A 123 3.70 -1.22 -5.98
N ARG A 124 3.49 -1.69 -7.23
CA ARG A 124 2.84 -0.90 -8.30
C ARG A 124 1.40 -0.59 -7.93
N LEU A 125 0.61 -1.59 -7.55
CA LEU A 125 -0.79 -1.44 -7.17
C LEU A 125 -0.96 -0.53 -5.96
N ARG A 126 -0.10 -0.64 -4.93
CA ARG A 126 -0.13 0.28 -3.78
C ARG A 126 0.15 1.73 -4.18
N ARG A 127 1.13 1.96 -5.05
CA ARG A 127 1.44 3.32 -5.57
C ARG A 127 0.30 3.88 -6.41
N GLU A 128 -0.29 3.05 -7.27
CA GLU A 128 -1.43 3.42 -8.10
C GLU A 128 -2.65 3.75 -7.23
N ASN A 129 -2.94 2.93 -6.23
CA ASN A 129 -4.01 3.20 -5.26
C ASN A 129 -3.76 4.49 -4.49
N ALA A 130 -2.55 4.71 -3.97
CA ALA A 130 -2.19 5.97 -3.29
C ALA A 130 -2.33 7.19 -4.22
N HIS A 131 -1.91 7.05 -5.47
CA HIS A 131 -2.07 8.10 -6.48
C HIS A 131 -3.55 8.36 -6.78
N LEU A 132 -4.35 7.31 -6.97
CA LEU A 132 -5.80 7.40 -7.18
C LEU A 132 -6.47 8.07 -5.98
N ILE A 133 -6.16 7.70 -4.74
CA ILE A 133 -6.69 8.38 -3.55
C ILE A 133 -6.31 9.88 -3.56
N ALA A 134 -5.05 10.20 -3.88
CA ALA A 134 -4.58 11.57 -3.95
C ALA A 134 -5.29 12.38 -5.04
N SER A 135 -5.47 11.82 -6.23
CA SER A 135 -6.12 12.45 -7.38
C SER A 135 -7.65 12.49 -7.29
N SER A 136 -8.27 11.52 -6.60
CA SER A 136 -9.72 11.40 -6.46
C SER A 136 -10.30 12.26 -5.35
N GLY A 137 -9.52 12.75 -4.40
CA GLY A 137 -10.14 13.48 -3.29
C GLY A 137 -9.28 13.98 -2.13
N GLY A 138 -7.96 13.83 -2.13
CA GLY A 138 -7.11 14.36 -1.05
C GLY A 138 -7.25 15.88 -0.85
N ARG A 139 -7.62 16.63 -1.89
CA ARG A 139 -7.91 18.09 -1.83
C ARG A 139 -9.38 18.45 -1.60
N HIS A 140 -10.30 17.49 -1.65
CA HIS A 140 -11.75 17.72 -1.50
C HIS A 140 -12.30 17.40 -0.10
N GLN A 141 -11.44 17.03 0.84
CA GLN A 141 -11.84 16.65 2.21
C GLN A 141 -11.77 17.80 3.22
N GLN A 142 -11.14 18.93 2.90
CA GLN A 142 -11.05 20.05 3.82
C GLN A 142 -12.15 21.06 3.53
N VAL A 143 -12.96 21.35 4.55
CA VAL A 143 -13.85 22.50 4.55
C VAL A 143 -12.97 23.75 4.60
N ILE A 144 -12.87 24.47 3.48
CA ILE A 144 -12.08 25.71 3.37
C ILE A 144 -13.00 26.91 3.63
N GLY A 145 -12.63 27.76 4.58
CA GLY A 145 -13.33 29.00 4.86
C GLY A 145 -13.11 29.50 6.28
N ARG A 146 -13.13 30.82 6.48
CA ARG A 146 -12.94 31.49 7.78
C ARG A 146 -14.16 32.30 8.24
N SER A 147 -15.30 32.16 7.54
CA SER A 147 -16.52 32.87 7.91
C SER A 147 -17.15 32.27 9.16
N ALA A 148 -17.91 33.09 9.90
CA ALA A 148 -18.62 32.62 11.10
C ALA A 148 -19.57 31.45 10.80
N ILE A 149 -20.19 31.43 9.62
CA ILE A 149 -21.10 30.36 9.18
C ILE A 149 -20.33 29.04 9.02
N ILE A 150 -19.15 29.06 8.40
CA ILE A 150 -18.32 27.86 8.24
C ILE A 150 -17.87 27.34 9.61
N HIS A 151 -17.44 28.23 10.51
CA HIS A 151 -17.09 27.84 11.88
C HIS A 151 -18.26 27.19 12.62
N ALA A 152 -19.47 27.74 12.50
CA ALA A 152 -20.67 27.16 13.11
C ALA A 152 -20.98 25.77 12.57
N LEU A 153 -20.89 25.57 11.25
CA LEU A 153 -21.12 24.28 10.61
C LEU A 153 -20.07 23.23 11.00
N VAL A 154 -18.80 23.61 11.03
CA VAL A 154 -17.70 22.73 11.48
C VAL A 154 -17.93 22.30 12.92
N THR A 155 -18.26 23.24 13.81
CA THR A 155 -18.54 22.96 15.22
C THR A 155 -19.73 22.02 15.38
N ALA A 156 -20.80 22.26 14.63
CA ALA A 156 -21.99 21.40 14.66
C ALA A 156 -21.68 19.99 14.16
N ALA A 157 -20.93 19.86 13.05
CA ALA A 157 -20.52 18.58 12.49
C ALA A 157 -19.63 17.80 13.47
N SER A 158 -18.60 18.42 14.04
CA SER A 158 -17.73 17.77 15.04
C SER A 158 -18.50 17.31 16.29
N ARG A 159 -19.53 18.04 16.70
CA ARG A 159 -20.38 17.65 17.85
C ARG A 159 -21.25 16.43 17.56
N ILE A 160 -21.76 16.29 16.33
CA ILE A 160 -22.64 15.16 15.96
C ILE A 160 -21.89 13.95 15.40
N ALA A 161 -20.63 14.12 14.97
CA ALA A 161 -19.80 13.09 14.36
C ALA A 161 -19.66 11.78 15.18
N PRO A 162 -19.56 11.81 16.53
CA PRO A 162 -19.50 10.59 17.32
C PRO A 162 -20.81 9.79 17.34
N GLY A 163 -21.92 10.38 16.89
CA GLY A 163 -23.24 9.75 16.91
C GLY A 163 -23.53 8.87 15.68
N ASN A 164 -24.54 8.01 15.82
CA ASN A 164 -25.07 7.17 14.73
C ASN A 164 -26.34 7.73 14.07
N SER A 165 -26.67 8.99 14.33
CA SER A 165 -27.84 9.64 13.72
C SER A 165 -27.64 9.89 12.23
N ARG A 166 -28.75 9.85 11.48
CA ARG A 166 -28.80 10.25 10.06
C ARG A 166 -28.73 11.78 9.98
N VAL A 167 -27.95 12.30 9.04
CA VAL A 167 -27.74 13.75 8.86
C VAL A 167 -28.20 14.16 7.47
N LEU A 168 -29.01 15.22 7.40
CA LEU A 168 -29.48 15.81 6.16
C LEU A 168 -28.74 17.13 5.90
N PHE A 169 -28.06 17.22 4.76
CA PHE A 169 -27.44 18.45 4.29
C PHE A 169 -28.33 19.14 3.26
N THR A 170 -28.66 20.42 3.48
CA THR A 170 -29.48 21.22 2.57
C THR A 170 -28.71 22.45 2.09
N GLY A 171 -29.01 22.89 0.87
CA GLY A 171 -28.38 24.07 0.27
C GLY A 171 -28.35 24.00 -1.26
N PRO A 172 -28.08 25.14 -1.93
CA PRO A 172 -28.01 25.21 -3.39
C PRO A 172 -26.95 24.27 -4.02
N PRO A 173 -27.03 23.98 -5.33
CA PRO A 173 -25.94 23.30 -6.05
C PRO A 173 -24.60 24.01 -5.83
N GLY A 174 -23.52 23.24 -5.63
CA GLY A 174 -22.18 23.79 -5.42
C GLY A 174 -21.90 24.34 -4.00
N SER A 175 -22.85 24.31 -3.07
CA SER A 175 -22.66 24.85 -1.71
C SER A 175 -21.77 24.01 -0.79
N GLY A 176 -21.10 22.96 -1.30
CA GLY A 176 -20.20 22.11 -0.51
C GLY A 176 -20.85 21.05 0.37
N LYS A 177 -22.10 20.63 0.08
CA LYS A 177 -22.83 19.60 0.87
C LYS A 177 -22.04 18.29 1.03
N GLU A 178 -21.49 17.78 -0.08
CA GLU A 178 -20.70 16.54 -0.06
C GLU A 178 -19.39 16.71 0.71
N THR A 179 -18.71 17.85 0.55
CA THR A 179 -17.51 18.19 1.32
C THR A 179 -17.77 18.15 2.82
N PHE A 180 -18.90 18.69 3.27
CA PHE A 180 -19.30 18.62 4.68
C PHE A 180 -19.70 17.20 5.13
N ALA A 181 -20.33 16.40 4.28
CA ALA A 181 -20.62 15.00 4.59
C ALA A 181 -19.33 14.17 4.75
N ARG A 182 -18.35 14.38 3.86
CA ARG A 182 -17.01 13.78 3.96
C ARG A 182 -16.28 14.25 5.22
N PHE A 183 -16.33 15.54 5.53
CA PHE A 183 -15.78 16.08 6.78
C PHE A 183 -16.43 15.45 8.02
N LEU A 184 -17.75 15.28 8.02
CA LEU A 184 -18.44 14.62 9.13
C LEU A 184 -17.95 13.17 9.32
N HIS A 185 -17.75 12.42 8.22
CA HIS A 185 -17.23 11.06 8.28
C HIS A 185 -15.81 10.99 8.85
N THR A 186 -14.91 11.89 8.43
CA THR A 186 -13.52 11.93 8.95
C THR A 186 -13.44 12.33 10.43
N GLN A 187 -14.43 13.03 10.96
CA GLN A 187 -14.55 13.35 12.38
C GLN A 187 -15.25 12.25 13.20
N SER A 188 -15.81 11.23 12.54
CA SER A 188 -16.53 10.13 13.20
C SER A 188 -15.58 9.00 13.62
N LYS A 189 -16.09 8.03 14.40
CA LYS A 189 -15.38 6.79 14.76
C LYS A 189 -15.76 5.60 13.88
N ARG A 190 -16.48 5.84 12.77
CA ARG A 190 -16.98 4.75 11.93
C ARG A 190 -15.81 4.10 11.17
N PRO A 191 -15.66 2.77 11.21
CA PRO A 191 -14.76 2.07 10.30
C PRO A 191 -15.31 2.16 8.87
N GLY A 192 -14.46 1.88 7.88
CA GLY A 192 -14.88 1.80 6.47
C GLY A 192 -14.75 3.09 5.67
N ALA A 193 -14.92 2.95 4.36
CA ALA A 193 -14.78 4.03 3.38
C ALA A 193 -16.02 4.95 3.37
N PHE A 194 -15.83 6.22 2.96
CA PHE A 194 -16.96 7.10 2.65
C PHE A 194 -17.41 6.84 1.21
N VAL A 195 -18.60 6.26 1.06
CA VAL A 195 -19.21 6.02 -0.25
C VAL A 195 -20.23 7.11 -0.56
N ALA A 196 -20.03 7.82 -1.67
CA ALA A 196 -20.94 8.86 -2.15
C ALA A 196 -21.77 8.33 -3.31
N ILE A 197 -23.10 8.39 -3.18
CA ILE A 197 -24.02 8.01 -4.25
C ILE A 197 -24.77 9.24 -4.71
N ASN A 198 -24.65 9.56 -6.00
CA ASN A 198 -25.44 10.62 -6.61
C ASN A 198 -26.73 10.05 -7.17
N ALA A 199 -27.83 10.27 -6.46
CA ALA A 199 -29.17 9.83 -6.87
C ALA A 199 -29.62 10.41 -8.22
N ALA A 200 -29.14 11.59 -8.60
CA ALA A 200 -29.52 12.21 -9.87
C ALA A 200 -28.86 11.59 -11.10
N SER A 201 -27.76 10.84 -10.92
CA SER A 201 -27.07 10.13 -11.99
C SER A 201 -27.40 8.63 -12.03
N LEU A 202 -28.21 8.15 -11.10
CA LEU A 202 -28.63 6.76 -11.06
C LEU A 202 -29.86 6.53 -11.93
N ASP A 203 -29.81 5.47 -12.72
CA ASP A 203 -30.98 4.92 -13.39
C ASP A 203 -31.93 4.34 -12.32
N PRO A 204 -33.22 4.77 -12.26
CA PRO A 204 -34.21 4.25 -11.31
C PRO A 204 -34.27 2.73 -11.27
N ASP A 205 -34.11 2.08 -12.42
CA ASP A 205 -34.20 0.62 -12.55
C ASP A 205 -32.95 -0.09 -12.02
N ARG A 206 -31.87 0.64 -11.73
CA ARG A 206 -30.59 0.11 -11.22
C ARG A 206 -30.23 0.59 -9.82
N VAL A 207 -31.14 1.29 -9.14
CA VAL A 207 -30.89 1.81 -7.78
C VAL A 207 -30.64 0.66 -6.79
N GLU A 208 -31.43 -0.40 -6.84
CA GLU A 208 -31.26 -1.57 -5.97
C GLU A 208 -29.88 -2.21 -6.18
N GLN A 209 -29.52 -2.47 -7.43
CA GLN A 209 -28.20 -3.05 -7.77
C GLN A 209 -27.04 -2.16 -7.34
N ALA A 210 -27.18 -0.83 -7.43
CA ALA A 210 -26.15 0.09 -6.99
C ALA A 210 -25.99 0.12 -5.45
N LEU A 211 -27.08 -0.02 -4.70
CA LEU A 211 -27.07 0.01 -3.23
C LEU A 211 -26.66 -1.33 -2.62
N PHE A 212 -27.24 -2.43 -3.13
CA PHE A 212 -27.17 -3.76 -2.52
C PHE A 212 -26.28 -4.74 -3.29
N GLY A 213 -25.91 -4.43 -4.54
CA GLY A 213 -25.12 -5.33 -5.37
C GLY A 213 -25.99 -6.30 -6.16
N GLU A 214 -25.34 -7.32 -6.72
CA GLU A 214 -25.99 -8.36 -7.53
C GLU A 214 -25.36 -9.71 -7.20
N GLU A 215 -26.20 -10.71 -6.97
CA GLU A 215 -25.81 -12.11 -6.73
C GLU A 215 -26.44 -13.00 -7.80
N ALA A 216 -25.70 -14.01 -8.25
CA ALA A 216 -26.24 -15.05 -9.11
C ALA A 216 -27.15 -16.00 -8.31
N ASP A 217 -28.03 -16.73 -9.00
CA ASP A 217 -28.95 -17.71 -8.38
C ASP A 217 -28.23 -18.81 -7.58
N ASP A 218 -26.93 -19.02 -7.84
CA ASP A 218 -26.07 -19.96 -7.12
C ASP A 218 -25.30 -19.33 -5.93
N GLY A 219 -25.61 -18.09 -5.58
CA GLY A 219 -25.04 -17.35 -4.45
C GLY A 219 -23.67 -16.72 -4.73
N ARG A 220 -23.20 -16.72 -5.98
CA ARG A 220 -21.96 -16.01 -6.35
C ARG A 220 -22.22 -14.51 -6.45
N ILE A 221 -21.44 -13.71 -5.74
CA ILE A 221 -21.47 -12.24 -5.85
C ILE A 221 -20.98 -11.85 -7.25
N LEU A 222 -21.88 -11.25 -8.04
CA LEU A 222 -21.57 -10.70 -9.35
C LEU A 222 -21.11 -9.25 -9.25
N ARG A 223 -21.64 -8.50 -8.28
CA ARG A 223 -21.29 -7.10 -8.03
C ARG A 223 -21.48 -6.73 -6.57
N ILE A 224 -20.48 -6.09 -5.98
CA ILE A 224 -20.54 -5.53 -4.62
C ILE A 224 -21.37 -4.24 -4.63
N GLY A 225 -22.31 -4.13 -3.70
CA GLY A 225 -23.15 -2.94 -3.52
C GLY A 225 -22.47 -1.84 -2.70
N ALA A 226 -22.93 -0.61 -2.84
CA ALA A 226 -22.38 0.54 -2.11
C ALA A 226 -22.47 0.42 -0.57
N LEU A 227 -23.45 -0.33 -0.05
CA LEU A 227 -23.57 -0.58 1.40
C LEU A 227 -22.50 -1.55 1.92
N GLU A 228 -22.07 -2.48 1.08
CA GLU A 228 -21.02 -3.45 1.39
C GLU A 228 -19.63 -2.82 1.22
N GLU A 229 -19.45 -1.95 0.21
CA GLU A 229 -18.24 -1.13 0.04
C GLU A 229 -17.99 -0.17 1.22
N ALA A 230 -19.08 0.25 1.91
CA ALA A 230 -19.01 1.16 3.05
C ALA A 230 -18.73 0.47 4.40
N HIS A 231 -18.70 -0.87 4.46
CA HIS A 231 -18.39 -1.65 5.66
C HIS A 231 -16.87 -1.83 5.85
#